data_AF-A0A2T2ZYI1-F1
#
_entry.id   AF-A0A2T2ZYI1-F1
#
_cell.length_a   1.000
_cell.length_b   1.000
_cell.length_c   1.000
_cell.angle_alpha   90.00
_cell.angle_beta   90.00
_cell.angle_gamma   90.00
#
_symmetry.space_group_name_H-M   'P 1'
#
loop_
_entity.id
_entity.type
_entity.pdbx_description
1 polymer ?
#
loop_
_entity_poly.entity_id
_entity_poly.type
_entity_poly.pdbx_seq_one_letter_code
_entity_poly.pdbx_strand_id
1 'polypeptide(L)'
;MIDQFVKNDPLYMQNLTSGIWESAYPDLTFIFLKGFQQGDAVVPADYAAFDFLQNISGVTAELEAAQFPSWYSAYTELINPALSAGDLVGVSILDISRIISSDLLGSESGRQNISDFITALPSGQSFLFERVSGGAVSQVDSEATAINPAWRTALAYGNIPVFDSLSDGPISASTNSTTDTLTKEANIVFGSDAYYNEDNKREPDYTKVFWGSNYARLLSLKEEFDPNCVLTSSATVGQLELCGGT
;
A
#
# COMPACT_ATOMS: atom_id res chain seq x y z
N MET A 1 8.68 -8.63 16.12
CA MET A 1 9.20 -7.46 15.40
C MET A 1 8.07 -6.56 14.90
N ILE A 2 7.21 -7.07 14.01
CA ILE A 2 6.09 -6.31 13.39
C ILE A 2 5.24 -5.56 14.41
N ASP A 3 4.83 -6.21 15.50
CA ASP A 3 4.06 -5.55 16.58
C ASP A 3 4.76 -4.31 17.15
N GLN A 4 6.05 -4.44 17.46
CA GLN A 4 6.83 -3.31 17.95
C GLN A 4 7.00 -2.24 16.85
N PHE A 5 7.17 -2.66 15.60
CA PHE A 5 7.35 -1.75 14.48
C PHE A 5 6.10 -0.88 14.25
N VAL A 6 4.93 -1.50 14.16
CA VAL A 6 3.65 -0.82 13.95
C VAL A 6 3.33 0.06 15.17
N LYS A 7 3.46 -0.44 16.40
CA LYS A 7 3.16 0.34 17.62
C LYS A 7 3.98 1.63 17.74
N ASN A 8 5.25 1.57 17.35
CA ASN A 8 6.17 2.70 17.41
C ASN A 8 6.09 3.63 16.20
N ASP A 9 5.13 3.44 15.27
CA ASP A 9 4.90 4.35 14.13
C ASP A 9 4.92 5.83 14.49
N PRO A 10 4.28 6.28 15.60
CA PRO A 10 4.32 7.69 15.98
C PRO A 10 5.71 8.25 16.33
N LEU A 11 6.69 7.39 16.66
CA LEU A 11 8.06 7.82 17.04
C LEU A 11 8.89 8.22 15.82
N TYR A 12 8.88 7.40 14.76
CA TYR A 12 9.69 7.66 13.57
C TYR A 12 8.95 8.52 12.55
N MET A 13 7.62 8.53 12.54
CA MET A 13 6.86 9.18 11.47
C MET A 13 6.72 10.70 11.55
N GLN A 14 6.99 11.32 12.70
CA GLN A 14 6.99 12.80 12.78
C GLN A 14 8.06 13.44 11.89
N ASN A 15 9.10 12.67 11.55
CA ASN A 15 10.29 13.16 10.87
C ASN A 15 10.48 12.58 9.46
N LEU A 16 9.55 11.74 8.99
CA LEU A 16 9.66 11.04 7.70
C LEU A 16 8.53 11.47 6.76
N THR A 17 8.86 11.61 5.47
CA THR A 17 7.92 12.08 4.45
C THR A 17 7.20 10.95 3.72
N SER A 18 7.87 9.81 3.54
CA SER A 18 7.33 8.64 2.85
C SER A 18 8.18 7.41 3.16
N GLY A 19 7.73 6.23 2.75
CA GLY A 19 8.51 5.01 2.89
C GLY A 19 7.73 3.76 2.55
N ILE A 20 8.44 2.65 2.44
CA ILE A 20 7.91 1.32 2.20
C ILE A 20 8.54 0.36 3.20
N TRP A 21 7.77 -0.60 3.68
CA TRP A 21 8.32 -1.78 4.33
C TRP A 21 7.52 -3.02 4.00
N GLU A 22 8.19 -4.16 4.02
CA GLU A 22 7.58 -5.45 3.71
C GLU A 22 7.80 -6.45 4.85
N SER A 23 6.77 -7.24 5.15
CA SER A 23 6.86 -8.42 6.00
C SER A 23 7.12 -9.69 5.18
N ALA A 24 8.28 -9.79 4.54
CA ALA A 24 8.76 -11.06 3.98
C ALA A 24 9.52 -11.82 5.07
N TYR A 25 9.30 -13.14 5.19
CA TYR A 25 10.11 -13.98 6.07
C TYR A 25 11.24 -14.63 5.26
N PRO A 26 12.49 -14.68 5.76
CA PRO A 26 12.95 -14.30 7.10
C PRO A 26 13.36 -12.83 7.27
N ASP A 27 13.50 -12.08 6.18
CA ASP A 27 14.10 -10.74 6.19
C ASP A 27 13.04 -9.64 6.00
N LEU A 28 12.92 -8.74 6.98
CA LEU A 28 12.09 -7.55 6.86
C LEU A 28 12.92 -6.37 6.39
N THR A 29 12.54 -5.79 5.26
CA THR A 29 13.18 -4.62 4.69
C THR A 29 12.32 -3.38 4.94
N PHE A 30 12.97 -2.31 5.42
CA PHE A 30 12.34 -1.03 5.69
C PHE A 30 13.13 0.08 5.00
N ILE A 31 12.44 0.90 4.19
CA ILE A 31 13.04 2.04 3.50
C ILE A 31 12.18 3.26 3.80
N PHE A 32 12.77 4.24 4.49
CA PHE A 32 12.12 5.49 4.82
C PHE A 32 12.85 6.68 4.22
N LEU A 33 12.07 7.65 3.75
CA LEU A 33 12.56 8.84 3.09
C LEU A 33 12.22 10.07 3.91
N LYS A 34 13.18 10.98 3.99
CA LYS A 34 13.01 12.31 4.54
C LYS A 34 13.46 13.34 3.51
N GLY A 35 12.50 14.10 2.98
CA GLY A 35 12.80 15.29 2.20
C GLY A 35 13.43 16.38 3.07
N PHE A 36 14.34 17.16 2.51
CA PHE A 36 14.92 18.36 3.13
C PHE A 36 15.09 19.47 2.08
N GLN A 37 15.09 20.72 2.53
CA GLN A 37 15.34 21.90 1.71
C GLN A 37 16.78 22.38 1.84
N GLN A 38 17.23 23.19 0.88
CA GLN A 38 18.55 23.81 0.93
C GLN A 38 18.65 24.76 2.12
N GLY A 39 19.59 24.50 3.03
CA GLY A 39 19.79 25.29 4.25
C GLY A 39 19.19 24.66 5.51
N ASP A 40 18.43 23.57 5.37
CA ASP A 40 18.02 22.76 6.52
C ASP A 40 19.28 22.24 7.23
N ALA A 41 19.29 22.31 8.56
CA ALA A 41 20.27 21.59 9.36
C ALA A 41 19.98 20.10 9.19
N VAL A 42 20.69 19.44 8.26
CA VAL A 42 20.60 18.00 8.10
C VAL A 42 21.36 17.37 9.26
N VAL A 43 20.65 17.17 10.36
CA VAL A 43 21.11 16.33 11.46
C VAL A 43 21.26 14.93 10.88
N PRO A 44 22.36 14.19 11.13
CA PRO A 44 22.40 12.76 10.87
C PRO A 44 21.08 12.21 11.35
N ALA A 45 20.31 11.57 10.44
CA ALA A 45 18.97 11.14 10.78
C ALA A 45 19.06 10.40 12.12
N ASP A 46 18.36 10.90 13.13
CA ASP A 46 18.46 10.34 14.45
C ASP A 46 17.68 9.03 14.39
N TYR A 47 18.34 7.95 13.94
CA TYR A 47 17.81 6.60 13.93
C TYR A 47 17.50 6.14 15.35
N ALA A 48 17.71 6.97 16.38
CA ALA A 48 17.16 6.79 17.72
C ALA A 48 15.66 6.48 17.71
N ALA A 49 14.89 7.02 16.76
CA ALA A 49 13.48 6.63 16.60
C ALA A 49 13.29 5.15 16.22
N PHE A 50 14.33 4.50 15.71
CA PHE A 50 14.42 3.08 15.37
C PHE A 50 15.27 2.24 16.35
N ASP A 51 15.90 2.84 17.38
CA ASP A 51 16.73 2.12 18.36
C ASP A 51 15.97 1.02 19.11
N PHE A 52 14.64 1.12 19.17
CA PHE A 52 13.80 0.06 19.72
C PHE A 52 14.01 -1.28 19.00
N LEU A 53 14.37 -1.27 17.70
CA LEU A 53 14.64 -2.48 16.91
C LEU A 53 15.85 -3.26 17.44
N GLN A 54 16.88 -2.58 17.97
CA GLN A 54 18.05 -3.24 18.55
C GLN A 54 17.73 -4.01 19.84
N ASN A 55 16.59 -3.71 20.47
CA ASN A 55 16.18 -4.28 21.75
C ASN A 55 15.14 -5.41 21.61
N ILE A 56 14.82 -5.83 20.39
CA ILE A 56 13.87 -6.93 20.15
C ILE A 56 14.60 -8.27 20.23
N SER A 57 14.24 -9.08 21.23
CA SER A 57 14.84 -10.42 21.41
C SER A 57 14.68 -11.28 20.15
N GLY A 58 15.79 -11.87 19.69
CA GLY A 58 15.80 -12.75 18.51
C GLY A 58 15.81 -12.03 17.16
N VAL A 59 15.92 -10.70 17.15
CA VAL A 59 16.06 -9.89 15.93
C VAL A 59 17.46 -9.30 15.88
N THR A 60 18.10 -9.40 14.72
CA THR A 60 19.30 -8.62 14.39
C THR A 60 18.87 -7.47 13.50
N ALA A 61 19.06 -6.23 13.97
CA ALA A 61 18.71 -5.03 13.23
C ALA A 61 19.98 -4.37 12.69
N GLU A 62 20.02 -4.14 11.38
CA GLU A 62 21.05 -3.35 10.71
C GLU A 62 20.41 -2.03 10.28
N LEU A 63 20.87 -0.91 10.85
CA LEU A 63 20.33 0.42 10.58
C LEU A 63 21.36 1.22 9.80
N GLU A 64 20.98 1.63 8.59
CA GLU A 64 21.84 2.41 7.70
C GLU A 64 21.22 3.74 7.29
N ALA A 65 22.13 4.65 6.97
CA ALA A 65 21.86 6.06 6.84
C ALA A 65 22.62 6.69 5.69
N ALA A 66 21.91 7.27 4.74
CA ALA A 66 22.54 7.99 3.65
C ALA A 66 21.80 9.30 3.36
N GLN A 67 22.59 10.36 3.15
CA GLN A 67 22.11 11.62 2.62
C GLN A 67 22.62 11.79 1.20
N PHE A 68 21.73 12.21 0.31
CA PHE A 68 22.04 12.40 -1.11
C PHE A 68 21.82 13.85 -1.51
N PRO A 69 22.65 14.41 -2.42
CA PRO A 69 22.53 15.81 -2.86
C PRO A 69 21.29 16.06 -3.74
N SER A 70 20.66 15.01 -4.25
CA SER A 70 19.45 15.09 -5.08
C SER A 70 18.59 13.83 -4.93
N TRP A 71 17.30 13.94 -5.28
CA TRP A 71 16.43 12.77 -5.39
C TRP A 71 16.94 11.76 -6.42
N TYR A 72 17.49 12.23 -7.54
CA TYR A 72 18.03 11.35 -8.57
C TYR A 72 19.14 10.45 -8.03
N SER A 73 20.12 11.03 -7.32
CA SER A 73 21.20 10.25 -6.68
C SER A 73 20.67 9.28 -5.62
N ALA A 74 19.72 9.71 -4.78
CA ALA A 74 19.09 8.81 -3.80
C ALA A 74 18.42 7.62 -4.49
N TYR A 75 17.69 7.90 -5.57
CA TYR A 75 16.99 6.87 -6.33
C TYR A 75 17.95 5.89 -7.00
N THR A 76 18.96 6.37 -7.71
CA THR A 76 19.88 5.51 -8.47
C THR A 76 20.85 4.72 -7.58
N GLU A 77 21.30 5.30 -6.46
CA GLU A 77 22.33 4.71 -5.61
C GLU A 77 21.76 3.84 -4.49
N LEU A 78 20.53 4.09 -4.04
CA LEU A 78 19.91 3.37 -2.92
C LEU A 78 18.55 2.77 -3.28
N ILE A 79 17.57 3.59 -3.65
CA ILE A 79 16.17 3.15 -3.73
C ILE A 79 15.97 2.10 -4.82
N ASN A 80 16.43 2.37 -6.04
CA ASN A 80 16.27 1.44 -7.15
C ASN A 80 17.02 0.13 -6.90
N PRO A 81 18.32 0.10 -6.51
CA PRO A 81 18.99 -1.15 -6.16
C PRO A 81 18.31 -1.93 -5.02
N ALA A 82 17.82 -1.25 -3.97
CA ALA A 82 17.19 -1.89 -2.83
C ALA A 82 15.84 -2.54 -3.18
N LEU A 83 15.03 -1.87 -4.01
CA LEU A 83 13.72 -2.39 -4.44
C LEU A 83 13.85 -3.41 -5.58
N SER A 84 14.78 -3.22 -6.52
CA SER A 84 14.96 -4.12 -7.68
C SER A 84 15.44 -5.52 -7.30
N ALA A 85 16.03 -5.70 -6.11
CA ALA A 85 16.55 -6.99 -5.66
C ALA A 85 15.45 -7.99 -5.28
N GLY A 86 14.20 -7.54 -5.05
CA GLY A 86 13.09 -8.34 -4.55
C GLY A 86 11.98 -8.68 -5.56
N ASP A 87 11.91 -8.02 -6.71
CA ASP A 87 10.72 -8.08 -7.57
C ASP A 87 10.75 -9.25 -8.57
N LEU A 88 10.10 -10.36 -8.22
CA LEU A 88 9.71 -11.37 -9.21
C LEU A 88 8.64 -10.78 -10.14
N VAL A 89 9.05 -10.44 -11.36
CA VAL A 89 8.12 -10.04 -12.44
C VAL A 89 7.82 -11.21 -13.38
N GLY A 90 6.73 -11.10 -14.15
CA GLY A 90 6.32 -12.17 -15.07
C GLY A 90 5.70 -13.39 -14.36
N VAL A 91 5.25 -13.21 -13.13
CA VAL A 91 4.54 -14.21 -12.33
C VAL A 91 3.07 -13.83 -12.21
N SER A 92 2.21 -14.83 -12.11
CA SER A 92 0.78 -14.61 -11.87
C SER A 92 0.54 -14.26 -10.41
N ILE A 93 -0.15 -13.15 -10.18
CA ILE A 93 -0.37 -12.57 -8.85
C ILE A 93 -1.80 -12.03 -8.74
N LEU A 94 -2.42 -12.21 -7.58
CA LEU A 94 -3.61 -11.47 -7.18
C LEU A 94 -3.23 -10.59 -6.00
N ASP A 95 -3.27 -9.27 -6.19
CA ASP A 95 -3.03 -8.32 -5.11
C ASP A 95 -4.32 -8.02 -4.35
N ILE A 96 -4.15 -7.69 -3.08
CA ILE A 96 -5.19 -7.10 -2.25
C ILE A 96 -4.61 -5.80 -1.71
N SER A 97 -5.27 -4.68 -1.94
CA SER A 97 -4.84 -3.41 -1.31
C SER A 97 -5.92 -2.78 -0.45
N ARG A 98 -5.52 -2.13 0.64
CA ARG A 98 -6.43 -1.32 1.46
C ARG A 98 -5.81 -0.01 1.88
N ILE A 99 -6.56 1.07 1.71
CA ILE A 99 -6.18 2.41 2.15
C ILE A 99 -6.18 2.43 3.68
N ILE A 100 -5.04 2.81 4.25
CA ILE A 100 -4.84 2.89 5.70
C ILE A 100 -5.08 4.34 6.13
N SER A 101 -6.22 4.57 6.77
CA SER A 101 -6.61 5.91 7.23
C SER A 101 -5.69 6.44 8.34
N SER A 102 -5.60 7.76 8.42
CA SER A 102 -4.89 8.46 9.50
C SER A 102 -5.44 8.09 10.87
N ASP A 103 -6.74 7.84 10.98
CA ASP A 103 -7.40 7.52 12.25
C ASP A 103 -7.05 6.11 12.72
N LEU A 104 -7.03 5.15 11.80
CA LEU A 104 -6.63 3.77 12.10
C LEU A 104 -5.19 3.74 12.60
N LEU A 105 -4.27 4.36 11.86
CA LEU A 105 -2.85 4.35 12.22
C LEU A 105 -2.52 5.28 13.41
N GLY A 106 -3.27 6.36 13.59
CA GLY A 106 -3.09 7.32 14.67
C GLY A 106 -3.51 6.78 16.05
N SER A 107 -4.42 5.81 16.10
CA SER A 107 -4.90 5.21 17.35
C SER A 107 -4.06 4.00 17.80
N GLU A 108 -3.87 3.83 19.11
CA GLU A 108 -3.16 2.67 19.66
C GLU A 108 -3.90 1.35 19.32
N SER A 109 -5.23 1.34 19.45
CA SER A 109 -6.05 0.19 19.07
C SER A 109 -5.98 -0.14 17.58
N GLY A 110 -5.96 0.88 16.71
CA GLY A 110 -5.84 0.65 15.27
C GLY A 110 -4.46 0.12 14.90
N ARG A 111 -3.38 0.64 15.51
CA ARG A 111 -2.04 0.05 15.37
C ARG A 111 -1.98 -1.40 15.88
N GLN A 112 -2.66 -1.72 16.97
CA GLN A 112 -2.78 -3.11 17.42
C GLN A 112 -3.53 -3.98 16.41
N ASN A 113 -4.67 -3.51 15.87
CA ASN A 113 -5.42 -4.26 14.86
C ASN A 113 -4.59 -4.53 13.60
N ILE A 114 -3.81 -3.54 13.14
CA ILE A 114 -2.88 -3.70 12.00
C ILE A 114 -1.82 -4.75 12.33
N SER A 115 -1.20 -4.66 13.50
CA SER A 115 -0.21 -5.65 13.95
C SER A 115 -0.79 -7.07 14.03
N ASP A 116 -1.97 -7.22 14.63
CA ASP A 116 -2.63 -8.51 14.79
C ASP A 116 -2.96 -9.12 13.43
N PHE A 117 -3.43 -8.30 12.48
CA PHE A 117 -3.68 -8.74 11.11
C PHE A 117 -2.41 -9.29 10.46
N ILE A 118 -1.33 -8.50 10.45
CA ILE A 118 -0.09 -8.90 9.76
C ILE A 118 0.53 -10.14 10.40
N THR A 119 0.51 -10.23 11.74
CA THR A 119 1.08 -11.37 12.46
C THR A 119 0.23 -12.64 12.36
N ALA A 120 -1.04 -12.52 11.99
CA ALA A 120 -1.93 -13.64 11.71
C ALA A 120 -1.86 -14.16 10.27
N LEU A 121 -1.15 -13.46 9.37
CA LEU A 121 -1.01 -13.90 7.98
C LEU A 121 -0.34 -15.29 7.91
N PRO A 122 -0.71 -16.12 6.91
CA PRO A 122 -0.07 -17.41 6.69
C PRO A 122 1.46 -17.29 6.55
N SER A 123 2.18 -18.31 7.00
CA SER A 123 3.65 -18.37 6.85
C SER A 123 4.04 -18.19 5.38
N GLY A 124 4.90 -17.21 5.10
CA GLY A 124 5.33 -16.87 3.73
C GLY A 124 4.42 -15.89 2.98
N GLN A 125 3.32 -15.44 3.58
CA GLN A 125 2.50 -14.37 3.03
C GLN A 125 3.09 -13.01 3.38
N SER A 126 3.47 -12.23 2.37
CA SER A 126 3.96 -10.86 2.55
C SER A 126 2.82 -9.87 2.78
N PHE A 127 3.14 -8.82 3.52
CA PHE A 127 2.37 -7.57 3.61
C PHE A 127 3.33 -6.41 3.36
N LEU A 128 3.00 -5.59 2.37
CA LEU A 128 3.72 -4.36 2.05
C LEU A 128 2.94 -3.19 2.62
N PHE A 129 3.63 -2.28 3.29
CA PHE A 129 3.08 -1.04 3.78
C PHE A 129 3.68 0.11 2.98
N GLU A 130 2.83 0.82 2.25
CA GLU A 130 3.23 1.82 1.28
C GLU A 130 2.79 3.20 1.74
N ARG A 131 3.71 3.92 2.38
CA ARG A 131 3.46 5.27 2.91
C ARG A 131 3.71 6.32 1.83
N VAL A 132 2.70 6.48 1.00
CA VAL A 132 2.72 7.39 -0.16
C VAL A 132 1.66 8.49 -0.10
N SER A 133 0.94 8.62 1.03
CA SER A 133 -0.11 9.63 1.23
C SER A 133 0.22 10.60 2.38
N GLY A 134 -0.77 11.38 2.84
CA GLY A 134 -0.59 12.51 3.73
C GLY A 134 0.05 13.70 3.01
N GLY A 135 0.65 14.62 3.77
CA GLY A 135 1.38 15.77 3.22
C GLY A 135 0.60 16.51 2.12
N ALA A 136 1.19 16.62 0.93
CA ALA A 136 0.54 17.27 -0.22
C ALA A 136 -0.72 16.53 -0.72
N VAL A 137 -0.80 15.20 -0.57
CA VAL A 137 -1.94 14.39 -1.03
C VAL A 137 -3.21 14.73 -0.25
N SER A 138 -3.09 15.06 1.04
CA SER A 138 -4.21 15.45 1.90
C SER A 138 -4.65 16.90 1.71
N GLN A 139 -3.88 17.73 1.02
CA GLN A 139 -4.23 19.14 0.73
C GLN A 139 -5.06 19.33 -0.54
N VAL A 140 -5.25 18.26 -1.32
CA VAL A 140 -6.06 18.31 -2.54
C VAL A 140 -7.51 18.00 -2.17
N ASP A 141 -8.44 18.79 -2.68
CA ASP A 141 -9.88 18.55 -2.47
C ASP A 141 -10.28 17.15 -2.98
N SER A 142 -11.19 16.47 -2.27
CA SER A 142 -11.69 15.14 -2.62
C SER A 142 -12.39 15.08 -3.98
N GLU A 143 -12.97 16.20 -4.44
CA GLU A 143 -13.70 16.30 -5.71
C GLU A 143 -12.83 16.85 -6.86
N ALA A 144 -11.60 17.30 -6.56
CA ALA A 144 -10.70 17.89 -7.55
C ALA A 144 -10.10 16.88 -8.52
N THR A 145 -10.04 15.59 -8.14
CA THR A 145 -9.48 14.53 -8.99
C THR A 145 -10.37 13.28 -8.99
N ALA A 146 -10.06 12.33 -9.86
CA ALA A 146 -10.81 11.07 -10.01
C ALA A 146 -10.47 9.98 -8.97
N ILE A 147 -9.51 10.22 -8.08
CA ILE A 147 -9.06 9.19 -7.14
C ILE A 147 -10.10 8.94 -6.04
N ASN A 148 -10.10 7.77 -5.41
CA ASN A 148 -10.94 7.52 -4.25
C ASN A 148 -10.67 8.59 -3.16
N PRO A 149 -11.69 9.32 -2.66
CA PRO A 149 -11.53 10.34 -1.61
C PRO A 149 -10.85 9.85 -0.33
N ALA A 150 -10.89 8.55 -0.03
CA ALA A 150 -10.19 7.97 1.12
C ALA A 150 -8.68 8.27 1.12
N TRP A 151 -8.06 8.51 -0.05
CA TRP A 151 -6.67 8.95 -0.16
C TRP A 151 -6.39 10.28 0.56
N ARG A 152 -7.39 11.18 0.69
CA ARG A 152 -7.21 12.48 1.35
C ARG A 152 -7.03 12.37 2.86
N THR A 153 -7.56 11.31 3.45
CA THR A 153 -7.45 10.99 4.87
C THR A 153 -6.56 9.76 5.11
N ALA A 154 -5.81 9.32 4.10
CA ALA A 154 -4.88 8.21 4.21
C ALA A 154 -3.49 8.68 4.62
N LEU A 155 -2.75 7.80 5.28
CA LEU A 155 -1.30 7.94 5.45
C LEU A 155 -0.54 6.95 4.57
N ALA A 156 -1.13 5.79 4.33
CA ALA A 156 -0.53 4.71 3.56
C ALA A 156 -1.61 3.87 2.88
N TYR A 157 -1.20 2.87 2.12
CA TYR A 157 -2.01 1.70 1.82
C TYR A 157 -1.23 0.43 2.15
N GLY A 158 -1.93 -0.64 2.50
CA GLY A 158 -1.36 -1.98 2.60
C GLY A 158 -1.54 -2.71 1.28
N ASN A 159 -0.57 -3.51 0.87
CA ASN A 159 -0.62 -4.40 -0.29
C ASN A 159 -0.27 -5.84 0.17
N ILE A 160 -1.09 -6.82 -0.21
CA ILE A 160 -0.94 -8.23 0.15
C ILE A 160 -0.90 -9.05 -1.15
N PRO A 161 0.30 -9.39 -1.63
CA PRO A 161 0.45 -10.14 -2.87
C PRO A 161 0.18 -11.63 -2.66
N VAL A 162 -0.77 -12.20 -3.40
CA VAL A 162 -1.02 -13.66 -3.41
C VAL A 162 -0.50 -14.25 -4.71
N PHE A 163 0.71 -14.80 -4.65
CA PHE A 163 1.37 -15.43 -5.80
C PHE A 163 0.71 -16.77 -6.15
N ASP A 164 0.51 -17.00 -7.44
CA ASP A 164 0.17 -18.32 -7.95
C ASP A 164 1.44 -19.09 -8.34
N SER A 165 1.31 -20.40 -8.50
CA SER A 165 2.38 -21.25 -9.01
C SER A 165 2.83 -20.80 -10.40
N LEU A 166 4.13 -20.93 -10.70
CA LEU A 166 4.73 -20.66 -12.01
C LEU A 166 4.27 -21.69 -13.04
N SER A 167 3.02 -21.59 -13.46
CA SER A 167 2.41 -22.47 -14.46
C SER A 167 1.70 -21.67 -15.53
N ASP A 168 1.78 -22.14 -16.77
CA ASP A 168 1.00 -21.58 -17.87
C ASP A 168 -0.47 -21.97 -17.66
N GLY A 169 -1.30 -21.02 -17.22
CA GLY A 169 -2.70 -21.32 -16.94
C GLY A 169 -3.47 -20.20 -16.23
N PRO A 170 -4.78 -20.39 -16.04
CA PRO A 170 -5.58 -19.50 -15.21
C PRO A 170 -5.12 -19.58 -13.74
N ILE A 171 -5.41 -18.52 -12.98
CA ILE A 171 -5.15 -18.48 -11.54
C ILE A 171 -5.78 -19.70 -10.85
N SER A 172 -4.98 -20.39 -10.04
CA SER A 172 -5.41 -21.61 -9.34
C SER A 172 -6.59 -21.34 -8.39
N ALA A 173 -7.41 -22.37 -8.17
CA ALA A 173 -8.51 -22.29 -7.20
C ALA A 173 -8.01 -22.00 -5.77
N SER A 174 -6.79 -22.44 -5.45
CA SER A 174 -6.14 -22.15 -4.17
C SER A 174 -5.84 -20.67 -4.03
N THR A 175 -5.18 -20.06 -5.03
CA THR A 175 -4.87 -18.62 -5.04
C THR A 175 -6.15 -17.79 -4.97
N ASN A 176 -7.19 -18.16 -5.71
CA ASN A 176 -8.50 -17.50 -5.62
C ASN A 176 -9.09 -17.61 -4.20
N SER A 177 -9.08 -18.80 -3.57
CA SER A 177 -9.63 -19.00 -2.22
C SER A 177 -8.85 -18.25 -1.15
N THR A 178 -7.52 -18.20 -1.26
CA THR A 178 -6.66 -17.43 -0.35
C THR A 178 -6.95 -15.95 -0.50
N THR A 179 -7.00 -15.44 -1.73
CA THR A 179 -7.31 -14.04 -2.03
C THR A 179 -8.67 -13.66 -1.44
N ASP A 180 -9.72 -14.40 -1.75
CA ASP A 180 -11.08 -14.12 -1.28
C ASP A 180 -11.21 -14.15 0.26
N THR A 181 -10.34 -14.92 0.95
CA THR A 181 -10.29 -14.98 2.42
C THR A 181 -9.57 -13.76 2.98
N LEU A 182 -8.37 -13.48 2.49
CA LEU A 182 -7.56 -12.34 2.93
C LEU A 182 -8.25 -11.00 2.62
N THR A 183 -8.95 -10.87 1.50
CA THR A 183 -9.76 -9.67 1.18
C THR A 183 -10.81 -9.40 2.26
N LYS A 184 -11.48 -10.44 2.78
CA LYS A 184 -12.49 -10.29 3.84
C LYS A 184 -11.85 -9.91 5.17
N GLU A 185 -10.74 -10.53 5.52
CA GLU A 185 -10.00 -10.24 6.75
C GLU A 185 -9.42 -8.81 6.71
N ALA A 186 -8.85 -8.40 5.59
CA ALA A 186 -8.38 -7.04 5.37
C ALA A 186 -9.53 -6.02 5.48
N ASN A 187 -10.70 -6.32 4.88
CA ASN A 187 -11.88 -5.46 4.98
C ASN A 187 -12.32 -5.19 6.43
N ILE A 188 -12.19 -6.18 7.31
CA ILE A 188 -12.55 -6.05 8.73
C ILE A 188 -11.61 -5.07 9.45
N VAL A 189 -10.34 -5.07 9.08
CA VAL A 189 -9.29 -4.30 9.77
C VAL A 189 -9.16 -2.88 9.21
N PHE A 190 -9.14 -2.75 7.88
CA PHE A 190 -8.79 -1.51 7.19
C PHE A 190 -10.01 -0.78 6.59
N GLY A 191 -11.17 -1.43 6.49
CA GLY A 191 -12.24 -1.01 5.60
C GLY A 191 -12.00 -1.50 4.17
N SER A 192 -12.81 -1.03 3.22
CA SER A 192 -12.83 -1.57 1.85
C SER A 192 -12.20 -0.67 0.79
N ASP A 193 -11.85 0.58 1.09
CA ASP A 193 -11.26 1.47 0.10
C ASP A 193 -9.87 0.95 -0.31
N ALA A 194 -9.58 0.91 -1.61
CA ALA A 194 -8.40 0.24 -2.15
C ALA A 194 -7.71 1.03 -3.27
N TYR A 195 -6.48 0.63 -3.61
CA TYR A 195 -5.74 1.19 -4.73
C TYR A 195 -6.00 0.39 -5.99
N TYR A 196 -6.75 0.99 -6.94
CA TYR A 196 -7.14 0.32 -8.18
C TYR A 196 -5.99 -0.39 -8.92
N ASN A 197 -4.80 0.21 -8.99
CA ASN A 197 -3.72 -0.36 -9.81
C ASN A 197 -3.07 -1.61 -9.20
N GLU A 198 -3.18 -1.79 -7.89
CA GLU A 198 -2.56 -2.89 -7.14
C GLU A 198 -3.64 -3.59 -6.31
N ASP A 199 -4.68 -4.04 -7.01
CA ASP A 199 -5.74 -4.83 -6.42
C ASP A 199 -6.31 -5.79 -7.46
N ASN A 200 -6.86 -6.89 -6.98
CA ASN A 200 -7.55 -7.86 -7.77
C ASN A 200 -8.85 -7.25 -8.32
N LYS A 201 -9.12 -7.47 -9.62
CA LYS A 201 -10.34 -6.95 -10.27
C LYS A 201 -11.61 -7.73 -9.93
N ARG A 202 -11.55 -8.65 -8.94
CA ARG A 202 -12.66 -9.48 -8.47
C ARG A 202 -13.36 -8.88 -7.23
N GLU A 203 -13.01 -7.66 -6.84
CA GLU A 203 -13.70 -6.92 -5.77
C GLU A 203 -15.21 -6.80 -6.04
N PRO A 204 -16.08 -7.30 -5.13
CA PRO A 204 -17.52 -7.38 -5.37
C PRO A 204 -18.21 -6.01 -5.46
N ASP A 205 -17.66 -4.97 -4.83
CA ASP A 205 -18.14 -3.59 -4.91
C ASP A 205 -17.03 -2.67 -5.45
N TYR A 206 -16.43 -3.07 -6.57
CA TYR A 206 -15.32 -2.35 -7.19
C TYR A 206 -15.59 -0.86 -7.40
N THR A 207 -16.85 -0.49 -7.62
CA THR A 207 -17.28 0.90 -7.84
C THR A 207 -16.97 1.78 -6.63
N LYS A 208 -17.36 1.31 -5.43
CA LYS A 208 -17.08 1.99 -4.18
C LYS A 208 -15.63 1.81 -3.76
N VAL A 209 -15.12 0.59 -3.85
CA VAL A 209 -13.77 0.20 -3.42
C VAL A 209 -12.70 1.05 -4.14
N PHE A 210 -12.80 1.23 -5.45
CA PHE A 210 -11.79 1.93 -6.25
C PHE A 210 -12.04 3.41 -6.46
N TRP A 211 -13.30 3.85 -6.44
CA TRP A 211 -13.66 5.22 -6.84
C TRP A 211 -14.43 5.99 -5.77
N GLY A 212 -14.97 5.32 -4.75
CA GLY A 212 -15.72 5.94 -3.67
C GLY A 212 -16.87 6.81 -4.17
N SER A 213 -17.07 7.98 -3.54
CA SER A 213 -18.12 8.92 -3.95
C SER A 213 -17.89 9.56 -5.33
N ASN A 214 -16.70 9.43 -5.91
CA ASN A 214 -16.40 9.97 -7.24
C ASN A 214 -17.01 9.11 -8.37
N TYR A 215 -17.45 7.88 -8.10
CA TYR A 215 -17.92 6.95 -9.12
C TYR A 215 -19.07 7.51 -9.98
N ALA A 216 -20.07 8.14 -9.37
CA ALA A 216 -21.23 8.66 -10.11
C ALA A 216 -20.85 9.70 -11.17
N ARG A 217 -19.90 10.59 -10.83
CA ARG A 217 -19.37 11.58 -11.77
C ARG A 217 -18.54 10.90 -12.87
N LEU A 218 -17.72 9.92 -12.51
CA LEU A 218 -16.92 9.17 -13.49
C LEU A 218 -17.80 8.38 -14.46
N LEU A 219 -18.89 7.78 -13.98
CA LEU A 219 -19.85 7.05 -14.79
C LEU A 219 -20.52 7.97 -15.82
N SER A 220 -20.93 9.18 -15.40
CA SER A 220 -21.49 10.19 -16.32
C SER A 220 -20.49 10.58 -17.41
N LEU A 221 -19.20 10.71 -17.09
CA LEU A 221 -18.16 11.01 -18.08
C LEU A 221 -17.91 9.82 -19.01
N LYS A 222 -17.97 8.59 -18.50
CA LYS A 222 -17.87 7.37 -19.31
C LYS A 222 -19.00 7.30 -20.34
N GLU A 223 -20.23 7.60 -19.93
CA GLU A 223 -21.39 7.65 -20.84
C GLU A 223 -21.24 8.73 -21.91
N GLU A 224 -20.70 9.91 -21.57
CA GLU A 224 -20.46 11.00 -22.52
C GLU A 224 -19.35 10.68 -23.53
N PHE A 225 -18.21 10.16 -23.06
CA PHE A 225 -17.00 10.03 -23.87
C PHE A 225 -16.78 8.65 -24.49
N ASP A 226 -17.34 7.59 -23.91
CA ASP A 226 -17.26 6.22 -24.46
C ASP A 226 -18.58 5.45 -24.34
N PRO A 227 -19.67 5.96 -24.96
CA PRO A 227 -21.00 5.34 -24.90
C PRO A 227 -21.06 3.96 -25.56
N ASN A 228 -20.09 3.63 -26.43
CA ASN A 228 -20.01 2.35 -27.13
C ASN A 228 -19.06 1.36 -26.45
N CYS A 229 -18.53 1.70 -25.27
CA CYS A 229 -17.72 0.81 -24.45
C CYS A 229 -16.46 0.27 -25.14
N VAL A 230 -15.82 1.09 -25.98
CA VAL A 230 -14.59 0.74 -26.68
C VAL A 230 -13.42 0.61 -25.71
N LEU A 231 -13.42 1.40 -24.63
CA LEU A 231 -12.36 1.49 -23.63
C LEU A 231 -12.82 0.86 -22.30
N THR A 232 -13.20 -0.41 -22.32
CA THR A 232 -13.71 -1.13 -21.14
C THR A 232 -12.86 -2.36 -20.84
N SER A 233 -12.55 -2.55 -19.56
CA SER A 233 -11.93 -3.76 -19.01
C SER A 233 -12.48 -4.08 -17.62
N SER A 234 -12.01 -5.19 -17.02
CA SER A 234 -12.42 -5.59 -15.66
C SER A 234 -12.23 -4.47 -14.64
N ALA A 235 -13.29 -4.23 -13.86
CA ALA A 235 -13.44 -3.19 -12.83
C ALA A 235 -13.17 -1.74 -13.28
N THR A 236 -13.22 -1.47 -14.58
CA THR A 236 -13.22 -0.07 -15.07
C THR A 236 -14.58 0.58 -14.85
N VAL A 237 -14.59 1.91 -14.79
CA VAL A 237 -15.81 2.70 -14.65
C VAL A 237 -16.84 2.32 -15.72
N GLY A 238 -18.05 1.96 -15.28
CA GLY A 238 -19.18 1.62 -16.15
C GLY A 238 -19.13 0.23 -16.77
N GLN A 239 -18.21 -0.66 -16.35
CA GLN A 239 -18.11 -2.02 -16.90
C GLN A 239 -19.45 -2.78 -16.82
N LEU A 240 -20.12 -2.77 -15.67
CA LEU A 240 -21.37 -3.52 -15.49
C LEU A 240 -22.61 -2.68 -15.84
N GLU A 241 -22.58 -1.40 -15.50
CA GLU A 241 -23.75 -0.51 -15.52
C GLU A 241 -24.05 0.03 -16.93
N LEU A 242 -23.02 0.25 -17.75
CA LEU A 242 -23.15 0.76 -19.12
C LEU A 242 -22.78 -0.30 -20.15
N CYS A 243 -21.71 -1.05 -19.89
CA CYS A 243 -21.08 -1.92 -20.87
C CYS A 243 -21.51 -3.39 -20.79
N GLY A 244 -22.41 -3.71 -19.87
CA GLY A 244 -23.06 -5.03 -19.80
C GLY A 244 -22.15 -6.20 -19.43
N GLY A 245 -20.97 -5.93 -18.83
CA GLY A 245 -19.99 -6.88 -18.28
C GLY A 245 -19.93 -8.27 -18.90
N THR A 246 -18.88 -8.55 -19.68
CA THR A 246 -18.52 -9.93 -20.06
C THR A 246 -17.72 -10.62 -18.97
#